data_AF-A0A0F9AUZ9-F1
#
_entry.id   AF-A0A0F9AUZ9-F1
#
_cell.length_a   1.000
_cell.length_b   1.000
_cell.length_c   1.000
_cell.angle_alpha   90.00
_cell.angle_beta   90.00
_cell.angle_gamma   90.00
#
_symmetry.space_group_name_H-M   'P 1'
#
loop_
_entity.id
_entity.type
_entity.pdbx_description
1 polymer ?
#
loop_
_entity_poly.entity_id
_entity_poly.type
_entity_poly.pdbx_seq_one_letter_code
_entity_poly.pdbx_strand_id
1 'polypeptide(L)'
;MSQTAKVFIERINQKYLARIQEGFSFVDIATKIRTCDTVFIKPNMTFPQYREGVMTSPACIENLIIALKDYTSNIIIGESDGGGYNWFSMDEVFEKTGLRT
;
A
#
# COMPACT_ATOMS: atom_id res chain seq x y z
N MET A 1 -11.52 26.22 -9.23
CA MET A 1 -11.08 25.49 -10.44
C MET A 1 -11.45 24.03 -10.25
N SER A 2 -12.10 23.39 -11.24
CA SER A 2 -12.40 21.95 -11.18
C SER A 2 -11.09 21.17 -11.16
N GLN A 3 -10.84 20.38 -10.12
CA GLN A 3 -9.65 19.53 -10.06
C GLN A 3 -9.91 18.32 -10.95
N THR A 4 -9.22 18.23 -12.09
CA THR A 4 -9.30 17.05 -12.97
C THR A 4 -8.70 15.85 -12.23
N ALA A 5 -9.47 14.76 -12.13
CA ALA A 5 -8.97 13.51 -11.58
C ALA A 5 -7.81 12.99 -12.45
N LYS A 6 -6.66 12.72 -11.82
CA LYS A 6 -5.49 12.11 -12.47
C LYS A 6 -5.43 10.63 -12.10
N VAL A 7 -5.18 9.77 -13.09
CA VAL A 7 -4.93 8.35 -12.88
C VAL A 7 -3.64 7.97 -13.60
N PHE A 8 -2.75 7.25 -12.91
CA PHE A 8 -1.52 6.71 -13.48
C PHE A 8 -1.69 5.20 -13.68
N ILE A 9 -1.44 4.73 -14.89
CA ILE A 9 -1.58 3.31 -15.27
C ILE A 9 -0.31 2.93 -16.02
N GLU A 10 0.43 1.98 -15.47
CA GLU A 10 1.63 1.46 -16.12
C GLU A 10 1.85 -0.03 -15.83
N ARG A 11 2.66 -0.68 -16.68
CA ARG A 11 3.08 -2.06 -16.45
C ARG A 11 4.14 -2.12 -15.35
N ILE A 12 4.01 -3.11 -14.47
CA ILE A 12 5.03 -3.43 -13.46
C ILE A 12 6.08 -4.33 -14.13
N ASN A 13 6.99 -3.72 -14.88
CA ASN A 13 8.15 -4.37 -15.50
C ASN A 13 9.48 -4.04 -14.77
N GLN A 14 9.44 -3.10 -13.83
CA GLN A 14 10.53 -2.72 -12.94
C GLN A 14 10.17 -3.03 -11.47
N LYS A 15 11.08 -2.73 -10.53
CA LYS A 15 10.80 -2.83 -9.08
C LYS A 15 9.64 -1.90 -8.70
N TYR A 16 8.82 -2.31 -7.73
CA TYR A 16 7.63 -1.56 -7.28
C TYR A 16 7.94 -0.10 -6.94
N LEU A 17 9.05 0.19 -6.25
CA LEU A 17 9.39 1.53 -5.79
C LEU A 17 9.41 2.58 -6.92
N ALA A 18 10.11 2.29 -8.02
CA ALA A 18 10.24 3.23 -9.13
C ALA A 18 8.86 3.56 -9.75
N ARG A 19 8.03 2.54 -9.97
CA ARG A 19 6.66 2.73 -10.50
C ARG A 19 5.76 3.49 -9.55
N ILE A 20 5.89 3.26 -8.24
CA ILE A 20 5.14 4.01 -7.22
C ILE A 20 5.57 5.48 -7.22
N GLN A 21 6.87 5.76 -7.24
CA GLN A 21 7.40 7.12 -7.26
C GLN A 21 7.00 7.89 -8.54
N GLU A 22 7.00 7.23 -9.70
CA GLU A 22 6.49 7.80 -10.96
C GLU A 22 5.00 8.15 -10.84
N GLY A 23 4.18 7.24 -10.32
CA GLY A 23 2.75 7.49 -10.11
C GLY A 23 2.50 8.62 -9.13
N PHE A 24 3.26 8.68 -8.04
CA PHE A 24 3.24 9.75 -7.04
C PHE A 24 3.59 11.10 -7.65
N SER A 25 4.63 11.17 -8.47
CA SER A 25 4.99 12.38 -9.21
C SER A 25 3.88 12.79 -10.18
N PHE A 26 3.27 11.84 -10.90
CA PHE A 26 2.22 12.13 -11.88
C PHE A 26 0.96 12.75 -11.23
N VAL A 27 0.56 12.24 -10.07
CA VAL A 27 -0.61 12.72 -9.30
C VAL A 27 -0.29 13.89 -8.37
N ASP A 28 0.93 14.45 -8.44
CA ASP A 28 1.42 15.54 -7.60
C ASP A 28 1.28 15.26 -6.10
N ILE A 29 1.66 14.06 -5.63
CA ILE A 29 1.44 13.63 -4.24
C ILE A 29 2.07 14.60 -3.22
N ALA A 30 3.18 15.24 -3.59
CA ALA A 30 3.89 16.24 -2.77
C ALA A 30 3.01 17.44 -2.40
N THR A 31 1.95 17.72 -3.18
CA THR A 31 0.99 18.80 -2.91
C THR A 31 -0.19 18.34 -2.05
N LYS A 32 -0.31 17.03 -1.81
CA LYS A 32 -1.47 16.39 -1.18
C LYS A 32 -1.17 15.86 0.23
N ILE A 33 0.06 15.41 0.47
CA ILE A 33 0.51 14.86 1.75
C ILE A 33 1.52 15.81 2.38
N ARG A 34 1.29 16.18 3.63
CA ARG A 34 2.19 16.97 4.47
C ARG A 34 2.91 16.06 5.46
N THR A 35 4.01 16.56 6.01
CA THR A 35 4.87 15.84 6.97
C THR A 35 4.15 15.40 8.25
N CYS A 36 3.08 16.08 8.65
CA CYS A 36 2.28 15.74 9.82
C CYS A 36 1.04 14.89 9.49
N ASP A 37 0.71 14.70 8.20
CA ASP A 37 -0.46 13.93 7.82
C ASP A 37 -0.25 12.45 8.14
N THR A 38 -1.32 11.77 8.54
CA THR A 38 -1.32 10.32 8.74
C THR A 38 -1.84 9.64 7.48
N VAL A 39 -1.08 8.68 6.96
CA VAL A 39 -1.46 7.88 5.79
C VAL A 39 -1.85 6.50 6.26
N PHE A 40 -3.10 6.11 5.98
CA PHE A 40 -3.59 4.76 6.20
C PHE A 40 -3.49 3.94 4.90
N ILE A 41 -2.78 2.82 4.96
CA ILE A 41 -2.62 1.86 3.87
C ILE A 41 -3.55 0.68 4.13
N LYS A 42 -4.48 0.45 3.20
CA LYS A 42 -5.42 -0.69 3.18
C LYS A 42 -5.01 -1.69 2.10
N PRO A 43 -4.16 -2.69 2.39
CA PRO A 43 -3.82 -3.73 1.43
C PRO A 43 -4.97 -4.73 1.24
N ASN A 44 -4.96 -5.52 0.16
CA ASN A 44 -5.88 -6.65 0.01
C ASN A 44 -5.25 -7.92 0.60
N MET A 45 -5.54 -8.21 1.87
CA MET A 45 -5.05 -9.41 2.56
C MET A 45 -6.22 -10.36 2.84
N THR A 46 -6.25 -11.49 2.16
CA THR A 46 -7.46 -12.34 2.10
C THR A 46 -7.21 -13.81 2.43
N PHE A 47 -5.98 -14.19 2.76
CA PHE A 47 -5.61 -15.55 3.15
C PHE A 47 -4.55 -15.53 4.27
N PRO A 48 -4.47 -16.60 5.09
CA PRO A 48 -3.46 -16.73 6.16
C PRO A 48 -2.01 -16.73 5.68
N GLN A 49 -1.77 -17.05 4.41
CA GLN A 49 -0.46 -17.04 3.77
C GLN A 49 -0.56 -16.26 2.47
N TYR A 50 0.52 -15.54 2.14
CA TYR A 50 0.58 -14.76 0.90
C TYR A 50 0.31 -15.63 -0.34
N ARG A 51 -0.58 -15.16 -1.20
CA ARG A 51 -0.91 -15.77 -2.49
C ARG A 51 -0.72 -14.75 -3.60
N GLU A 52 0.26 -14.99 -4.46
CA GLU A 52 0.53 -14.14 -5.62
C GLU A 52 -0.68 -14.06 -6.54
N GLY A 53 -0.95 -12.86 -7.08
CA GLY A 53 -2.10 -12.58 -7.95
C GLY A 53 -3.44 -12.47 -7.23
N VAL A 54 -3.51 -12.81 -5.94
CA VAL A 54 -4.74 -12.74 -5.14
C VAL A 54 -4.62 -11.69 -4.04
N MET A 55 -3.50 -11.69 -3.32
CA MET A 55 -3.23 -10.74 -2.24
C MET A 55 -2.32 -9.62 -2.72
N THR A 56 -2.38 -8.47 -2.04
CA THR A 56 -1.35 -7.44 -2.24
C THR A 56 -0.01 -7.98 -1.78
N SER A 57 1.00 -7.85 -2.64
CA SER A 57 2.37 -8.32 -2.34
C SER A 57 2.96 -7.60 -1.13
N PRO A 58 3.53 -8.33 -0.14
CA PRO A 58 4.26 -7.72 0.97
C PRO A 58 5.39 -6.80 0.49
N ALA A 59 6.11 -7.20 -0.56
CA ALA A 59 7.16 -6.37 -1.17
C ALA A 59 6.58 -5.09 -1.79
N CYS A 60 5.38 -5.13 -2.36
CA CYS A 60 4.72 -3.93 -2.86
C CYS A 60 4.38 -2.97 -1.71
N ILE A 61 3.86 -3.49 -0.59
CA ILE A 61 3.54 -2.72 0.61
C ILE A 61 4.81 -2.07 1.19
N GLU A 62 5.90 -2.82 1.30
CA GLU A 62 7.19 -2.30 1.77
C GLU A 62 7.69 -1.15 0.88
N ASN A 63 7.71 -1.34 -0.44
CA ASN A 63 8.16 -0.30 -1.36
C ASN A 63 7.24 0.93 -1.37
N LEU A 64 5.94 0.74 -1.13
CA LEU A 64 4.99 1.85 -0.94
C LEU A 64 5.32 2.65 0.33
N ILE A 65 5.62 1.97 1.44
CA ILE A 65 6.03 2.63 2.69
C ILE A 65 7.32 3.42 2.47
N ILE A 66 8.32 2.83 1.79
CA ILE A 66 9.58 3.52 1.45
C ILE A 66 9.29 4.80 0.66
N ALA A 67 8.44 4.74 -0.37
CA ALA A 67 8.09 5.93 -1.16
C ALA A 67 7.31 6.98 -0.35
N LEU A 68 6.40 6.55 0.54
CA LEU A 68 5.61 7.46 1.37
C LEU A 68 6.44 8.17 2.45
N LYS A 69 7.52 7.53 2.93
CA LYS A 69 8.44 8.09 3.93
C LYS A 69 9.15 9.36 3.46
N ASP A 70 9.23 9.60 2.16
CA ASP A 70 9.71 10.88 1.60
C ASP A 70 8.77 12.06 1.95
N TYR A 71 7.51 11.78 2.31
CA TYR A 71 6.46 12.78 2.57
C TYR A 71 5.99 12.83 4.02
N THR A 72 5.81 11.67 4.67
CA THR A 72 5.38 11.58 6.08
C THR A 72 5.90 10.30 6.73
N SER A 73 6.17 10.36 8.03
CA SER A 73 6.52 9.18 8.84
C SER A 73 5.30 8.56 9.54
N ASN A 74 4.14 9.22 9.51
CA ASN A 74 2.93 8.76 10.19
C ASN A 74 2.16 7.81 9.26
N ILE A 75 2.59 6.55 9.19
CA ILE A 75 2.02 5.54 8.30
C ILE A 75 1.41 4.41 9.13
N ILE A 76 0.15 4.10 8.88
CA ILE A 76 -0.58 3.01 9.52
C ILE A 76 -0.96 2.01 8.43
N ILE A 77 -0.66 0.73 8.64
CA ILE A 77 -1.16 -0.36 7.80
C ILE A 77 -2.28 -1.02 8.58
N GLY A 78 -3.44 -1.17 7.95
CA GLY A 78 -4.57 -1.79 8.61
C GLY A 78 -5.48 -2.51 7.65
N GLU A 79 -6.00 -3.63 8.11
CA GLU A 79 -7.04 -4.40 7.46
C GLU A 79 -7.95 -4.98 8.55
N SER A 80 -9.23 -5.15 8.23
CA SER A 80 -10.17 -5.83 9.11
C SER A 80 -9.93 -7.34 9.09
N ASP A 81 -10.26 -8.02 10.18
CA ASP A 81 -10.40 -9.48 10.17
C ASP A 81 -11.33 -9.91 9.03
N GLY A 82 -10.83 -10.80 8.18
CA GLY A 82 -11.54 -11.17 6.96
C GLY A 82 -10.66 -11.94 5.96
N GLY A 83 -11.34 -12.67 5.07
CA GLY A 83 -10.72 -13.59 4.12
C GLY A 83 -11.56 -13.80 2.87
N GLY A 84 -12.32 -12.78 2.48
CA GLY A 84 -13.45 -12.95 1.57
C GLY A 84 -14.55 -13.79 2.22
N TYR A 85 -14.68 -15.06 1.80
CA TYR A 85 -15.72 -15.98 2.28
C TYR A 85 -15.39 -16.69 3.62
N ASN A 86 -14.15 -16.59 4.09
CA ASN A 86 -13.70 -17.22 5.33
C ASN A 86 -13.25 -16.15 6.34
N TRP A 87 -13.43 -16.42 7.63
CA TRP A 87 -12.89 -15.57 8.69
C TRP A 87 -11.45 -15.97 9.02
N PHE A 88 -10.56 -14.97 9.12
CA PHE A 88 -9.18 -15.13 9.56
C PHE A 88 -8.82 -13.96 10.49
N SER A 89 -8.01 -14.23 11.51
CA SER A 89 -7.41 -13.17 12.33
C SER A 89 -6.37 -12.42 11.51
N MET A 90 -6.56 -11.11 11.36
CA MET A 90 -5.65 -10.27 10.59
C MET A 90 -4.29 -10.11 11.27
N ASP A 91 -4.26 -10.21 12.61
CA ASP A 91 -3.02 -10.29 13.38
C ASP A 91 -2.16 -11.48 12.94
N GLU A 92 -2.76 -12.67 12.80
CA GLU A 92 -2.04 -13.85 12.32
C GLU A 92 -1.59 -13.70 10.87
N VAL A 93 -2.42 -13.09 10.02
CA VAL A 93 -2.08 -12.88 8.61
C VAL A 93 -0.89 -11.91 8.53
N PHE A 94 -0.89 -10.82 9.30
CA PHE A 94 0.23 -9.88 9.33
C PHE A 94 1.52 -10.52 9.83
N GLU A 95 1.45 -11.37 10.86
CA GLU A 95 2.61 -12.12 11.34
C GLU A 95 3.16 -13.06 10.26
N LYS A 96 2.30 -13.89 9.64
CA LYS A 96 2.69 -14.86 8.61
C LYS A 96 3.19 -14.23 7.30
N THR A 97 2.82 -12.98 7.05
CA THR A 97 3.23 -12.23 5.86
C THR A 97 4.37 -11.24 6.11
N GLY A 98 4.86 -11.16 7.35
CA GLY A 98 5.97 -10.28 7.73
C GLY A 98 5.60 -8.80 7.82
N LEU A 99 4.31 -8.47 7.90
CA LEU A 99 3.83 -7.09 8.06
C LEU A 99 3.73 -6.66 9.53
N ARG A 100 3.84 -7.64 10.44
CA ARG A 100 3.99 -7.42 11.88
C ARG A 100 5.32 -8.04 12.31
N THR A 101 6.19 -7.20 12.88
CA THR A 101 7.48 -7.58 13.47
C THR A 101 7.45 -7.47 14.97
#